data_AF-A0A836BXZ0-F1
#
_entry.id   AF-A0A836BXZ0-F1
#
_cell.length_a   1.000
_cell.length_b   1.000
_cell.length_c   1.000
_cell.angle_alpha   90.00
_cell.angle_beta   90.00
_cell.angle_gamma   90.00
#
_symmetry.space_group_name_H-M   'P 1'
#
loop_
_entity.id
_entity.type
_entity.pdbx_description
1 polymer ?
#
loop_
_entity_poly.entity_id
_entity_poly.type
_entity_poly.pdbx_seq_one_letter_code
_entity_poly.pdbx_strand_id
1 'polypeptide(L)'
;MGWWPWSSGATQAPASAPASVERKCKSRRSALAGCRRANPSDSAIACKNLESALAVCLAEEVCKADADEHRRCYTSCFKTGSYKGVAHCMSQEEAMLKCLRKQKLHPFSA
;
A
#
# COMPACT_ATOMS: atom_id res chain seq x y z
N MET A 1 -25.18 22.19 38.36
CA MET A 1 -24.18 21.15 37.99
C MET A 1 -24.46 20.77 36.54
N GLY A 2 -23.65 21.27 35.61
CA GLY A 2 -23.92 21.18 34.16
C GLY A 2 -23.56 19.82 33.59
N TRP A 3 -24.46 19.23 32.80
CA TRP A 3 -24.20 18.02 32.04
C TRP A 3 -24.07 18.41 30.57
N TRP A 4 -22.84 18.45 30.08
CA TRP A 4 -22.57 18.61 28.65
C TRP A 4 -22.61 17.25 27.97
N PRO A 5 -23.41 17.05 26.91
CA PRO A 5 -23.29 15.87 26.08
C PRO A 5 -22.10 16.08 25.14
N TRP A 6 -21.00 15.36 25.39
CA TRP A 6 -19.95 15.21 24.38
C TRP A 6 -20.49 14.33 23.24
N SER A 7 -21.12 14.97 22.26
CA SER A 7 -21.26 14.42 20.92
C SER A 7 -19.89 14.50 20.25
N SER A 8 -19.06 13.48 20.43
CA SER A 8 -17.92 13.23 19.55
C SER A 8 -18.45 12.80 18.18
N GLY A 9 -19.01 13.75 17.43
CA GLY A 9 -19.15 13.65 16.00
C GLY A 9 -17.76 13.50 15.43
N ALA A 10 -17.35 12.26 15.17
CA ALA A 10 -16.17 11.98 14.37
C ALA A 10 -16.46 12.53 12.96
N THR A 11 -16.10 13.80 12.75
CA THR A 11 -15.95 14.41 11.43
C THR A 11 -15.07 13.46 10.63
N GLN A 12 -15.69 12.70 9.73
CA GLN A 12 -14.99 11.85 8.78
C GLN A 12 -14.25 12.78 7.81
N ALA A 13 -13.06 13.22 8.24
CA ALA A 13 -12.08 13.79 7.34
C ALA A 13 -11.82 12.76 6.21
N PRO A 14 -11.64 13.20 4.96
CA PRO A 14 -11.34 12.31 3.86
C PRO A 14 -10.12 11.48 4.25
N ALA A 15 -10.25 10.15 4.15
CA ALA A 15 -9.31 9.16 4.66
C ALA A 15 -7.91 9.33 4.03
N SER A 16 -7.11 10.26 4.58
CA SER A 16 -5.67 10.09 4.60
C SER A 16 -5.39 8.78 5.34
N ALA A 17 -4.38 8.03 4.89
CA ALA A 17 -3.93 6.87 5.66
C ALA A 17 -3.71 7.33 7.11
N PRO A 18 -4.19 6.58 8.11
CA PRO A 18 -4.02 7.01 9.49
C PRO A 18 -2.52 7.27 9.72
N ALA A 19 -2.16 8.34 10.43
CA ALA A 19 -0.75 8.76 10.58
C ALA A 19 0.19 7.65 11.09
N SER A 20 -0.37 6.63 11.74
CA SER A 20 0.30 5.38 12.12
C SER A 20 0.76 4.53 10.93
N VAL A 21 -0.05 4.43 9.87
CA VAL A 21 0.21 3.70 8.63
C VAL A 21 1.32 4.37 7.83
N GLU A 22 1.27 5.70 7.73
CA GLU A 22 2.37 6.46 7.11
C GLU A 22 3.69 6.25 7.84
N ARG A 23 3.66 6.20 9.18
CA ARG A 23 4.86 5.98 9.99
C ARG A 23 5.43 4.57 9.79
N LYS A 24 4.57 3.54 9.71
CA LYS A 24 4.96 2.15 9.42
C LYS A 24 5.59 2.00 8.03
N CYS A 25 5.00 2.62 7.02
CA CYS A 25 5.43 2.49 5.63
C CYS A 25 6.47 3.54 5.20
N LYS A 26 6.91 4.42 6.12
CA LYS A 26 7.82 5.53 5.84
C LYS A 26 9.12 5.08 5.19
N SER A 27 9.74 4.01 5.68
CA SER A 27 11.00 3.50 5.14
C SER A 27 10.88 3.09 3.68
N ARG A 28 9.80 2.38 3.31
CA ARG A 28 9.49 1.96 1.94
C ARG A 28 9.19 3.16 1.04
N ARG A 29 8.46 4.16 1.56
CA ARG A 29 8.19 5.42 0.83
C ARG A 29 9.48 6.18 0.55
N SER A 30 10.37 6.33 1.54
CA SER A 30 11.67 6.97 1.36
C SER A 30 12.59 6.20 0.40
N ALA A 31 12.58 4.86 0.45
CA ALA A 31 13.33 4.02 -0.48
C ALA A 31 12.82 4.19 -1.92
N LEU A 32 11.49 4.21 -2.12
CA LEU A 32 10.89 4.45 -3.44
C LEU A 32 11.26 5.85 -3.97
N ALA A 33 11.17 6.88 -3.14
CA ALA A 33 11.59 8.24 -3.51
C ALA A 33 13.10 8.32 -3.83
N GLY A 34 13.93 7.55 -3.13
CA GLY A 34 15.36 7.41 -3.45
C GLY A 34 15.59 6.73 -4.80
N CYS A 35 14.90 5.62 -5.06
CA CYS A 35 14.99 4.89 -6.32
C CYS A 35 14.55 5.73 -7.52
N ARG A 36 13.44 6.47 -7.40
CA ARG A 36 12.96 7.37 -8.46
C ARG A 36 13.96 8.48 -8.78
N ARG A 37 14.63 9.02 -7.75
CA ARG A 37 15.70 10.02 -7.92
C ARG A 37 16.94 9.44 -8.59
N ALA A 38 17.29 8.19 -8.28
CA ALA A 38 18.43 7.50 -8.88
C ALA A 38 18.17 7.05 -10.33
N ASN A 39 16.90 6.81 -10.71
CA ASN A 39 16.51 6.30 -12.02
C ASN A 39 15.49 7.22 -12.71
N PRO A 40 15.84 8.45 -13.09
CA PRO A 40 14.90 9.41 -13.67
C PRO A 40 14.31 8.95 -15.01
N SER A 41 15.07 8.19 -15.80
CA SER A 41 14.70 7.75 -17.15
C SER A 41 13.80 6.51 -17.17
N ASP A 42 13.86 5.67 -16.14
CA ASP A 42 13.17 4.36 -16.11
C ASP A 42 12.70 3.99 -14.70
N SER A 43 12.21 4.97 -13.95
CA SER A 43 11.76 4.74 -12.58
C SER A 43 10.61 3.74 -12.48
N ALA A 44 9.77 3.63 -13.51
CA ALA A 44 8.62 2.73 -13.54
C ALA A 44 9.05 1.25 -13.53
N ILE A 45 10.11 0.88 -14.25
CA ILE A 45 10.61 -0.50 -14.27
C ILE A 45 11.59 -0.71 -13.13
N ALA A 46 12.58 0.20 -12.97
CA ALA A 46 13.64 0.07 -11.98
C ALA A 46 13.12 0.05 -10.53
N CYS A 47 12.04 0.79 -10.24
CA CYS A 47 11.49 0.91 -8.90
C CYS A 47 10.22 0.09 -8.66
N LYS A 48 9.77 -0.71 -9.65
CA LYS A 48 8.51 -1.49 -9.56
C LYS A 48 8.41 -2.32 -8.28
N ASN A 49 9.48 -3.02 -7.91
CA ASN A 49 9.50 -3.85 -6.70
C ASN A 49 9.31 -3.02 -5.41
N LEU A 50 9.83 -1.79 -5.36
CA LEU A 50 9.64 -0.88 -4.23
C LEU A 50 8.22 -0.31 -4.22
N GLU A 51 7.62 -0.05 -5.39
CA GLU A 51 6.23 0.34 -5.51
C GLU A 51 5.30 -0.77 -5.00
N SER A 52 5.51 -2.01 -5.44
CA SER A 52 4.74 -3.18 -4.97
C SER A 52 4.91 -3.36 -3.45
N ALA A 53 6.13 -3.23 -2.92
CA ALA A 53 6.38 -3.35 -1.48
C ALA A 53 5.68 -2.24 -0.66
N LEU A 54 5.65 -1.01 -1.18
CA LEU A 54 4.92 0.09 -0.56
C LEU A 54 3.40 -0.13 -0.65
N ALA A 55 2.90 -0.62 -1.78
CA ALA A 55 1.50 -0.96 -1.98
C ALA A 55 1.04 -2.00 -0.96
N VAL A 56 1.79 -3.11 -0.80
CA VAL A 56 1.49 -4.16 0.19
C VAL A 56 1.45 -3.57 1.60
N CYS A 57 2.46 -2.77 1.98
CA CYS A 57 2.51 -2.17 3.32
C CYS A 57 1.28 -1.31 3.64
N LEU A 58 0.85 -0.48 2.69
CA LEU A 58 -0.33 0.36 2.88
C LEU A 58 -1.61 -0.50 2.86
N ALA A 59 -1.70 -1.46 1.94
CA ALA A 59 -2.85 -2.33 1.79
C ALA A 59 -3.08 -3.21 3.03
N GLU A 60 -2.04 -3.67 3.72
CA GLU A 60 -2.17 -4.42 4.98
C GLU A 60 -3.00 -3.66 6.04
N GLU A 61 -2.97 -2.33 6.01
CA GLU A 61 -3.65 -1.49 7.00
C GLU A 61 -4.99 -0.95 6.48
N VAL A 62 -5.09 -0.58 5.19
CA VAL A 62 -6.30 0.07 4.64
C VAL A 62 -7.14 -0.83 3.72
N CYS A 63 -6.59 -1.94 3.24
CA CYS A 63 -7.17 -2.85 2.24
C CYS A 63 -6.87 -4.31 2.62
N LYS A 64 -7.10 -4.65 3.90
CA LYS A 64 -6.62 -5.91 4.51
C LYS A 64 -7.06 -7.17 3.77
N ALA A 65 -8.28 -7.21 3.26
CA ALA A 65 -8.80 -8.35 2.49
C ALA A 65 -7.98 -8.58 1.20
N ASP A 66 -7.72 -7.51 0.44
CA ASP A 66 -6.92 -7.58 -0.79
C ASP A 66 -5.46 -7.94 -0.49
N ALA A 67 -4.91 -7.41 0.62
CA ALA A 67 -3.54 -7.71 1.06
C ALA A 67 -3.38 -9.18 1.51
N ASP A 68 -4.37 -9.73 2.21
CA ASP A 68 -4.37 -11.14 2.62
C ASP A 68 -4.47 -12.06 1.40
N GLU A 69 -5.25 -11.70 0.40
CA GLU A 69 -5.35 -12.48 -0.85
C GLU A 69 -4.03 -12.45 -1.64
N HIS A 70 -3.40 -11.28 -1.75
CA HIS A 70 -2.07 -11.16 -2.33
C HIS A 70 -1.04 -12.00 -1.57
N ARG A 71 -1.06 -11.97 -0.24
CA ARG A 71 -0.17 -12.78 0.61
C ARG A 71 -0.40 -14.28 0.42
N ARG A 72 -1.65 -14.72 0.29
CA ARG A 72 -1.99 -16.13 0.00
C ARG A 72 -1.44 -16.57 -1.35
N CYS A 73 -1.64 -15.75 -2.39
CA CYS A 73 -1.10 -16.00 -3.71
C CYS A 73 0.43 -16.09 -3.66
N TYR A 74 1.09 -15.10 -3.07
CA TYR A 74 2.55 -15.07 -2.94
C TYR A 74 3.09 -16.29 -2.19
N THR A 75 2.47 -16.64 -1.06
CA THR A 75 2.87 -17.82 -0.25
C THR A 75 2.68 -19.11 -1.04
N SER A 76 1.61 -19.22 -1.82
CA SER A 76 1.35 -20.37 -2.69
C SER A 76 2.42 -20.50 -3.78
N CYS A 77 2.73 -19.41 -4.49
CA CYS A 77 3.77 -19.39 -5.53
C CYS A 77 5.16 -19.72 -4.98
N PHE A 78 5.47 -19.23 -3.77
CA PHE A 78 6.73 -19.54 -3.10
C PHE A 78 6.82 -21.03 -2.74
N LYS A 79 5.76 -21.60 -2.14
CA LYS A 79 5.72 -23.02 -1.75
C LYS A 79 5.76 -23.97 -2.93
N THR A 80 5.19 -23.59 -4.07
CA THR A 80 5.14 -24.43 -5.28
C THR A 80 6.37 -24.29 -6.16
N GLY A 81 7.39 -23.51 -5.75
CA GLY A 81 8.57 -23.21 -6.57
C GLY A 81 8.24 -22.52 -7.89
N SER A 82 7.01 -22.05 -8.05
CA SER A 82 6.47 -21.48 -9.29
C SER A 82 6.71 -19.98 -9.36
N TYR A 83 7.36 -19.38 -8.36
CA TYR A 83 7.65 -17.95 -8.35
C TYR A 83 8.68 -17.59 -9.44
N LYS A 84 8.20 -17.33 -10.66
CA LYS A 84 8.99 -16.85 -11.81
C LYS A 84 9.01 -15.31 -11.93
N GLY A 85 8.84 -14.60 -10.81
CA GLY A 85 8.84 -13.14 -10.75
C GLY A 85 7.45 -12.50 -10.74
N VAL A 86 7.40 -11.22 -11.13
CA VAL A 86 6.34 -10.21 -10.88
C VAL A 86 4.95 -10.57 -11.43
N ALA A 87 4.80 -11.62 -12.24
CA ALA A 87 3.59 -11.87 -13.01
C ALA A 87 2.53 -12.76 -12.33
N HIS A 88 2.86 -13.48 -11.25
CA HIS A 88 1.96 -14.54 -10.75
C HIS A 88 0.78 -14.05 -9.90
N CYS A 89 0.93 -12.92 -9.20
CA CYS A 89 -0.10 -12.38 -8.32
C CYS A 89 -0.60 -11.00 -8.78
N MET A 90 -0.50 -10.73 -10.09
CA MET A 90 -0.85 -9.43 -10.69
C MET A 90 -2.31 -9.06 -10.44
N SER A 91 -3.24 -10.01 -10.45
CA SER A 91 -4.66 -9.74 -10.17
C SER A 91 -4.88 -9.27 -8.73
N GLN A 92 -4.17 -9.85 -7.77
CA GLN A 92 -4.26 -9.43 -6.36
C GLN A 92 -3.52 -8.10 -6.14
N GLU A 93 -2.40 -7.88 -6.84
CA GLU A 93 -1.70 -6.60 -6.82
C GLU A 93 -2.58 -5.47 -7.39
N GLU A 94 -3.26 -5.70 -8.50
CA GLU A 94 -4.22 -4.75 -9.07
C GLU A 94 -5.39 -4.46 -8.13
N ALA A 95 -5.90 -5.47 -7.42
CA ALA A 95 -6.95 -5.30 -6.42
C ALA A 95 -6.48 -4.39 -5.28
N MET A 96 -5.28 -4.63 -4.73
CA MET A 96 -4.67 -3.74 -3.72
C MET A 96 -4.51 -2.32 -4.25
N LEU A 97 -3.95 -2.14 -5.46
CA LEU A 97 -3.76 -0.82 -6.07
C LEU A 97 -5.10 -0.12 -6.36
N LYS A 98 -6.15 -0.86 -6.70
CA LYS A 98 -7.50 -0.31 -6.89
C LYS A 98 -8.10 0.16 -5.57
N CYS A 99 -7.93 -0.60 -4.49
CA CYS A 99 -8.36 -0.19 -3.17
C CYS A 99 -7.56 1.03 -2.68
N LEU A 100 -6.24 1.05 -2.84
CA LEU A 100 -5.40 2.21 -2.50
C LEU A 100 -5.77 3.47 -3.30
N ARG A 101 -6.14 3.32 -4.58
CA ARG A 101 -6.68 4.43 -5.39
C ARG A 101 -7.97 5.00 -4.82
N LYS A 102 -8.90 4.15 -4.36
CA LYS A 102 -10.13 4.61 -3.69
C LYS A 102 -9.83 5.39 -2.41
N GLN A 103 -8.78 4.99 -1.69
CA GLN A 103 -8.30 5.68 -0.49
C GLN A 103 -7.41 6.91 -0.78
N LYS A 104 -7.22 7.29 -2.05
CA LYS A 104 -6.32 8.38 -2.49
C LYS A 104 -4.86 8.21 -2.02
N LEU A 105 -4.43 6.97 -1.79
CA LEU A 105 -3.06 6.62 -1.41
C LEU A 105 -2.20 6.22 -2.61
N HIS A 106 -2.80 6.17 -3.80
CA HIS A 106 -2.14 5.85 -5.06
C HIS A 106 -2.62 6.80 -6.17
N PRO A 107 -1.74 7.33 -7.05
CA PRO A 107 -0.31 7.05 -7.15
C PRO A 107 0.47 7.52 -5.93
N PHE A 108 1.53 6.79 -5.56
CA PHE A 108 2.37 7.18 -4.42
C PHE A 108 3.04 8.51 -4.76
N SER A 109 2.53 9.61 -4.19
CA SER A 109 3.17 10.92 -4.29
C SER A 109 4.56 10.81 -3.67
N ALA A 110 5.56 11.33 -4.40
CA ALA A 110 6.94 11.40 -3.95
C ALA A 110 7.08 12.27 -2.69
#